data_AF-A0AAJ4LTB6-F1
#
_entry.id   AF-A0AAJ4LTB6-F1
#
_cell.length_a   1.000
_cell.length_b   1.000
_cell.length_c   1.000
_cell.angle_alpha   90.00
_cell.angle_beta   90.00
_cell.angle_gamma   90.00
#
_symmetry.space_group_name_H-M   'P 1'
#
loop_
_entity.id
_entity.type
_entity.pdbx_description
1 polymer ?
#
loop_
_entity_poly.entity_id
_entity_poly.type
_entity_poly.pdbx_seq_one_letter_code
_entity_poly.pdbx_strand_id
1 'polypeptide(L)'
;MSKNSAAFSVAKREFSAAERHLKKMKECDSFEDMDIEWRGFLVSIEKVWKKIERAGVAVNQGRFSQFQKPYKLQKKHDRLLSYILHARNSDEHSVQEVSGYLSHYSFVPMGIVSRGMGKPDVFVPINPSGKPSIQMDMKFELVDVVDRGQTYSPPWGNQAPGPMSPIEAADTALNFYRNYMNAFTNEFGA
;
A
#
# COMPACT_ATOMS: atom_id res chain seq x y z
N MET A 1 -2.25 -30.99 -17.01
CA MET A 1 -1.93 -30.23 -15.77
C MET A 1 -2.93 -30.61 -14.70
N SER A 2 -2.50 -30.95 -13.48
CA SER A 2 -3.45 -31.22 -12.38
C SER A 2 -4.24 -29.94 -12.06
N LYS A 3 -5.48 -30.07 -11.57
CA LYS A 3 -6.32 -28.91 -11.18
C LYS A 3 -5.61 -27.99 -10.16
N ASN A 4 -4.65 -28.52 -9.41
CA ASN A 4 -3.88 -27.82 -8.39
C ASN A 4 -2.87 -26.84 -9.01
N SER A 5 -2.16 -27.25 -10.07
CA SER A 5 -1.24 -26.40 -10.82
C SER A 5 -1.97 -25.23 -11.49
N ALA A 6 -3.20 -25.45 -11.96
CA ALA A 6 -4.05 -24.39 -12.53
C ALA A 6 -4.57 -23.41 -11.47
N ALA A 7 -4.96 -23.88 -10.28
CA ALA A 7 -5.41 -22.99 -9.20
C ALA A 7 -4.26 -22.12 -8.67
N PHE A 8 -3.06 -22.69 -8.57
CA PHE A 8 -1.87 -21.97 -8.14
C PHE A 8 -1.36 -20.97 -9.19
N SER A 9 -1.43 -21.31 -10.49
CA SER A 9 -1.12 -20.35 -11.56
C SER A 9 -2.06 -19.15 -11.57
N VAL A 10 -3.34 -19.34 -11.19
CA VAL A 10 -4.28 -18.22 -10.99
C VAL A 10 -3.86 -17.36 -9.80
N ALA A 11 -3.44 -17.94 -8.67
CA ALA A 11 -2.92 -17.15 -7.54
C ALA A 11 -1.69 -16.32 -7.92
N LYS A 12 -0.76 -16.89 -8.72
CA LYS A 12 0.39 -16.16 -9.29
C LYS A 12 -0.03 -14.98 -10.16
N ARG A 13 -1.08 -15.13 -10.98
CA ARG A 13 -1.60 -14.03 -11.79
C ARG A 13 -2.18 -12.90 -10.95
N GLU A 14 -2.91 -13.22 -9.88
CA GLU A 14 -3.44 -12.19 -8.96
C GLU A 14 -2.30 -11.49 -8.21
N PHE A 15 -1.22 -12.21 -7.85
CA PHE A 15 -0.04 -11.61 -7.25
C PHE A 15 0.66 -10.65 -8.21
N SER A 16 0.85 -11.05 -9.48
CA SER A 16 1.37 -10.15 -10.51
C SER A 16 0.46 -8.95 -10.78
N ALA A 17 -0.86 -9.08 -10.61
CA ALA A 17 -1.78 -7.95 -10.68
C ALA A 17 -1.55 -6.98 -9.52
N ALA A 18 -1.39 -7.49 -8.29
CA ALA A 18 -1.05 -6.66 -7.13
C ALA A 18 0.30 -5.94 -7.31
N GLU A 19 1.32 -6.60 -7.87
CA GLU A 19 2.60 -5.95 -8.21
C GLU A 19 2.45 -4.83 -9.23
N ARG A 20 1.55 -5.00 -10.23
CA ARG A 20 1.26 -3.95 -11.21
C ARG A 20 0.58 -2.74 -10.59
N HIS A 21 -0.39 -2.95 -9.71
CA HIS A 21 -1.04 -1.88 -8.97
C HIS A 21 -0.02 -1.10 -8.13
N LEU A 22 0.90 -1.78 -7.42
CA LEU A 22 1.99 -1.10 -6.71
C LEU A 22 2.88 -0.28 -7.64
N LYS A 23 3.26 -0.84 -8.79
CA LYS A 23 4.09 -0.11 -9.75
C LYS A 23 3.39 1.17 -10.22
N LYS A 24 2.11 1.08 -10.55
CA LYS A 24 1.32 2.24 -10.97
C LYS A 24 1.11 3.26 -9.86
N MET A 25 0.86 2.83 -8.62
CA MET A 25 0.79 3.75 -7.47
C MET A 25 2.07 4.60 -7.33
N LYS A 26 3.25 4.03 -7.64
CA LYS A 26 4.54 4.75 -7.64
C LYS A 26 4.69 5.74 -8.81
N GLU A 27 3.84 5.65 -9.83
CA GLU A 27 3.84 6.46 -11.04
C GLU A 27 2.65 7.44 -11.09
N CYS A 28 1.75 7.41 -10.10
CA CYS A 28 0.56 8.28 -10.06
C CYS A 28 0.93 9.72 -9.69
N ASP A 29 0.41 10.67 -10.47
CA ASP A 29 0.54 12.11 -10.21
C ASP A 29 -0.73 12.73 -9.59
N SER A 30 -1.83 11.97 -9.50
CA SER A 30 -3.13 12.41 -8.99
C SER A 30 -3.61 11.55 -7.83
N PHE A 31 -4.51 12.12 -7.00
CA PHE A 31 -5.05 11.40 -5.86
C PHE A 31 -6.02 10.31 -6.27
N GLU A 32 -6.86 10.61 -7.24
CA GLU A 32 -7.86 9.71 -7.78
C GLU A 32 -7.21 8.48 -8.40
N ASP A 33 -6.13 8.65 -9.17
CA ASP A 33 -5.42 7.50 -9.76
C ASP A 33 -4.74 6.66 -8.68
N MET A 34 -4.17 7.28 -7.65
CA MET A 34 -3.59 6.57 -6.51
C MET A 34 -4.66 5.73 -5.80
N ASP A 35 -5.81 6.34 -5.46
CA ASP A 35 -6.89 5.65 -4.76
C ASP A 35 -7.44 4.46 -5.57
N ILE A 36 -7.63 4.63 -6.88
CA ILE A 36 -8.03 3.54 -7.79
C ILE A 36 -7.03 2.39 -7.74
N GLU A 37 -5.74 2.71 -7.86
CA GLU A 37 -4.69 1.69 -7.89
C GLU A 37 -4.50 1.02 -6.50
N TRP A 38 -4.69 1.75 -5.40
CA TRP A 38 -4.69 1.21 -4.04
C TRP A 38 -5.84 0.23 -3.80
N ARG A 39 -7.06 0.59 -4.20
CA ARG A 39 -8.23 -0.30 -4.12
C ARG A 39 -8.05 -1.54 -4.99
N GLY A 40 -7.51 -1.37 -6.19
CA GLY A 40 -7.13 -2.47 -7.08
C GLY A 40 -6.11 -3.42 -6.44
N PHE A 41 -5.13 -2.86 -5.71
CA PHE A 41 -4.16 -3.63 -4.93
C PHE A 41 -4.84 -4.45 -3.81
N LEU A 42 -5.68 -3.81 -2.97
CA LEU A 42 -6.40 -4.46 -1.87
C LEU A 42 -7.22 -5.67 -2.34
N VAL A 43 -7.93 -5.51 -3.46
CA VAL A 43 -8.72 -6.58 -4.07
C VAL A 43 -7.82 -7.71 -4.58
N SER A 44 -6.74 -7.38 -5.29
CA SER A 44 -5.83 -8.36 -5.89
C SER A 44 -5.11 -9.19 -4.83
N ILE A 45 -4.63 -8.57 -3.75
CA ILE A 45 -3.89 -9.28 -2.70
C ILE A 45 -4.78 -10.22 -1.88
N GLU A 46 -6.05 -9.87 -1.68
CA GLU A 46 -7.01 -10.78 -1.04
C GLU A 46 -7.38 -11.94 -1.97
N LYS A 47 -7.47 -11.72 -3.28
CA LYS A 47 -7.67 -12.82 -4.24
C LYS A 47 -6.52 -13.83 -4.17
N VAL A 48 -5.26 -13.39 -4.01
CA VAL A 48 -4.13 -14.30 -3.79
C VAL A 48 -4.41 -15.23 -2.62
N TRP A 49 -4.81 -14.68 -1.46
CA TRP A 49 -5.15 -15.47 -0.28
C TRP A 49 -6.25 -16.50 -0.56
N LYS A 50 -7.38 -16.06 -1.11
CA LYS A 50 -8.55 -16.92 -1.39
C LYS A 50 -8.22 -18.01 -2.40
N LYS A 51 -7.39 -17.74 -3.41
CA LYS A 51 -7.00 -18.73 -4.43
C LYS A 51 -6.06 -19.78 -3.86
N ILE A 52 -5.09 -19.39 -3.02
CA ILE A 52 -4.22 -20.33 -2.31
C ILE A 52 -5.02 -21.20 -1.35
N GLU A 53 -5.98 -20.61 -0.61
CA GLU A 53 -6.85 -21.37 0.30
C GLU A 53 -7.65 -22.43 -0.45
N ARG A 54 -8.27 -22.08 -1.58
CA ARG A 54 -8.99 -23.05 -2.42
C ARG A 54 -8.07 -24.13 -2.99
N ALA A 55 -6.87 -23.77 -3.42
CA ALA A 55 -5.89 -24.73 -3.93
C ALA A 55 -5.42 -25.69 -2.83
N GLY A 56 -5.09 -25.18 -1.65
CA GLY A 56 -4.61 -25.97 -0.52
C GLY A 56 -5.67 -26.95 0.02
N VAL A 57 -6.92 -26.49 0.15
CA VAL A 57 -8.03 -27.37 0.54
C VAL A 57 -8.26 -28.49 -0.48
N ALA A 58 -8.12 -28.20 -1.78
CA ALA A 58 -8.26 -29.19 -2.83
C ALA A 58 -7.10 -30.21 -2.87
N VAL A 59 -5.91 -29.84 -2.40
CA VAL A 59 -4.73 -30.73 -2.34
C VAL A 59 -4.83 -31.65 -1.13
N ASN A 60 -4.92 -31.09 0.08
CA ASN A 60 -5.03 -31.83 1.32
C ASN A 60 -5.51 -30.90 2.44
N GLN A 61 -6.80 -30.93 2.74
CA GLN A 61 -7.42 -30.05 3.73
C GLN A 61 -6.76 -30.14 5.12
N GLY A 62 -6.43 -31.34 5.61
CA GLY A 62 -5.86 -31.53 6.94
C GLY A 62 -4.48 -30.90 7.07
N ARG A 63 -3.57 -31.24 6.13
CA ARG A 63 -2.22 -30.68 6.07
C ARG A 63 -2.23 -29.18 5.79
N PHE A 64 -3.10 -28.73 4.89
CA PHE A 64 -3.27 -27.31 4.59
C PHE A 64 -3.76 -26.52 5.80
N SER A 65 -4.71 -27.04 6.57
CA SER A 65 -5.18 -26.36 7.79
C SER A 65 -4.05 -26.15 8.80
N GLN A 66 -3.12 -27.09 8.93
CA GLN A 66 -1.95 -26.96 9.80
C GLN A 66 -0.96 -25.92 9.25
N PHE A 67 -0.66 -25.99 7.94
CA PHE A 67 0.18 -25.03 7.25
C PHE A 67 -0.35 -23.59 7.34
N GLN A 68 -1.66 -23.40 7.14
CA GLN A 68 -2.28 -22.07 7.06
C GLN A 68 -2.45 -21.41 8.44
N LYS A 69 -2.50 -22.19 9.53
CA LYS A 69 -2.72 -21.71 10.90
C LYS A 69 -1.74 -20.59 11.32
N PRO A 70 -0.41 -20.73 11.20
CA PRO A 70 0.52 -19.65 11.56
C PRO A 70 0.31 -18.38 10.72
N TYR A 71 0.06 -18.51 9.41
CA TYR A 71 -0.18 -17.35 8.54
C TYR A 71 -1.52 -16.65 8.83
N LYS A 72 -2.58 -17.41 9.20
CA LYS A 72 -3.85 -16.84 9.67
C LYS A 72 -3.67 -16.04 10.95
N LEU A 73 -2.89 -16.57 11.89
CA LEU A 73 -2.55 -15.86 13.14
C LEU A 73 -1.74 -14.60 12.84
N GLN A 74 -0.72 -14.69 11.98
CA GLN A 74 0.08 -13.54 11.58
C GLN A 74 -0.79 -12.46 10.92
N LYS A 75 -1.64 -12.81 9.94
CA LYS A 75 -2.54 -11.85 9.29
C LYS A 75 -3.48 -11.14 10.27
N LYS A 76 -3.87 -11.81 11.36
CA LYS A 76 -4.75 -11.26 12.40
C LYS A 76 -4.01 -10.36 13.40
N HIS A 77 -2.80 -10.72 13.78
CA HIS A 77 -2.05 -10.04 14.84
C HIS A 77 -1.07 -8.98 14.32
N ASP A 78 -0.62 -9.11 13.08
CA ASP A 78 0.16 -8.08 12.40
C ASP A 78 -0.75 -6.89 12.09
N ARG A 79 -0.36 -5.71 12.60
CA ARG A 79 -1.17 -4.48 12.48
C ARG A 79 -1.41 -4.09 11.03
N LEU A 80 -0.40 -4.22 10.16
CA LEU A 80 -0.51 -3.86 8.75
C LEU A 80 -1.42 -4.85 8.01
N LEU A 81 -1.18 -6.15 8.18
CA LEU A 81 -1.97 -7.17 7.48
C LEU A 81 -3.44 -7.19 7.94
N SER A 82 -3.66 -6.94 9.24
CA SER A 82 -5.02 -6.77 9.77
C SER A 82 -5.66 -5.53 9.19
N TYR A 83 -4.97 -4.38 9.19
CA TYR A 83 -5.48 -3.15 8.56
C TYR A 83 -5.87 -3.38 7.10
N ILE A 84 -5.00 -3.98 6.27
CA ILE A 84 -5.26 -4.25 4.85
C ILE A 84 -6.52 -5.11 4.64
N LEU A 85 -6.71 -6.13 5.48
CA LEU A 85 -7.92 -6.96 5.43
C LEU A 85 -9.19 -6.13 5.68
N HIS A 86 -9.16 -5.27 6.70
CA HIS A 86 -10.30 -4.45 7.08
C HIS A 86 -10.53 -3.28 6.11
N ALA A 87 -9.46 -2.69 5.55
CA ALA A 87 -9.55 -1.68 4.50
C ALA A 87 -10.24 -2.24 3.26
N ARG A 88 -9.89 -3.47 2.84
CA ARG A 88 -10.59 -4.17 1.75
C ARG A 88 -12.06 -4.41 2.07
N ASN A 89 -12.37 -4.87 3.27
CA ASN A 89 -13.76 -5.12 3.66
C ASN A 89 -14.58 -3.81 3.69
N SER A 90 -13.98 -2.74 4.19
CA SER A 90 -14.58 -1.40 4.21
C SER A 90 -14.81 -0.88 2.79
N ASP A 91 -13.87 -1.09 1.87
CA ASP A 91 -14.00 -0.72 0.47
C ASP A 91 -15.12 -1.51 -0.26
N GLU A 92 -15.20 -2.83 -0.04
CA GLU A 92 -16.21 -3.68 -0.66
C GLU A 92 -17.63 -3.46 -0.10
N HIS A 93 -17.76 -2.93 1.12
CA HIS A 93 -19.02 -2.91 1.86
C HIS A 93 -19.44 -1.52 2.40
N SER A 94 -18.68 -0.47 2.12
CA SER A 94 -19.00 0.91 2.49
C SER A 94 -18.72 1.88 1.33
N VAL A 95 -19.12 3.15 1.49
CA VAL A 95 -18.82 4.27 0.57
C VAL A 95 -17.70 5.15 1.16
N GLN A 96 -16.87 4.62 2.06
CA GLN A 96 -15.81 5.40 2.73
C GLN A 96 -14.54 5.47 1.89
N GLU A 97 -13.91 6.64 1.91
CA GLU A 97 -12.56 6.83 1.38
C GLU A 97 -11.57 6.03 2.23
N VAL A 98 -10.70 5.26 1.58
CA VAL A 98 -9.68 4.39 2.19
C VAL A 98 -8.28 5.02 2.16
N SER A 99 -8.20 6.26 1.68
CA SER A 99 -7.00 7.07 1.61
C SER A 99 -7.35 8.54 1.87
N GLY A 100 -6.39 9.31 2.37
CA GLY A 100 -6.51 10.75 2.57
C GLY A 100 -5.26 11.46 2.06
N TYR A 101 -5.34 12.77 1.83
CA TYR A 101 -4.20 13.57 1.38
C TYR A 101 -3.86 14.68 2.36
N LEU A 102 -2.57 14.85 2.62
CA LEU A 102 -2.01 16.03 3.26
C LEU A 102 -1.29 16.83 2.17
N SER A 103 -1.92 17.89 1.70
CA SER A 103 -1.31 18.82 0.76
C SER A 103 -0.43 19.82 1.52
N HIS A 104 0.90 19.68 1.42
CA HIS A 104 1.83 20.70 1.88
C HIS A 104 2.10 21.68 0.73
N TYR A 105 1.68 22.93 0.90
CA TYR A 105 2.06 24.02 0.01
C TYR A 105 3.33 24.67 0.53
N SER A 106 4.41 24.56 -0.24
CA SER A 106 5.65 25.29 0.01
C SER A 106 5.75 26.46 -0.95
N PHE A 107 5.88 27.67 -0.41
CA PHE A 107 6.17 28.85 -1.23
C PHE A 107 7.67 28.93 -1.48
N VAL A 108 8.07 28.90 -2.75
CA VAL A 108 9.46 29.10 -3.17
C VAL A 108 9.60 30.56 -3.62
N PRO A 109 10.19 31.45 -2.80
CA PRO A 109 10.39 32.84 -3.17
C PRO A 109 11.39 32.98 -4.33
N MET A 110 11.31 34.10 -5.06
CA MET A 110 12.26 34.41 -6.14
C MET A 110 13.71 34.46 -5.66
N GLY A 111 13.92 34.96 -4.44
CA GLY A 111 15.23 35.09 -3.82
C GLY A 111 15.13 35.65 -2.42
N ILE A 112 16.26 35.68 -1.71
CA ILE A 112 16.40 36.31 -0.39
C ILE A 112 17.17 37.62 -0.57
N VAL A 113 16.76 38.65 0.16
CA VAL A 113 17.52 39.89 0.30
C VAL A 113 18.31 39.81 1.60
N SER A 114 19.63 39.86 1.52
CA SER A 114 20.52 40.00 2.66
C SER A 114 20.82 41.49 2.89
N ARG A 115 20.44 42.00 4.07
CA ARG A 115 20.66 43.39 4.47
C ARG A 115 21.68 43.46 5.60
N GLY A 116 22.72 44.25 5.40
CA GLY A 116 23.69 44.60 6.44
C GLY A 116 23.67 46.10 6.72
N MET A 117 23.77 46.50 7.98
CA MET A 117 23.89 47.93 8.32
C MET A 117 25.08 48.58 7.60
N GLY A 118 24.82 49.66 6.87
CA GLY A 118 25.85 50.40 6.11
C GLY A 118 26.36 49.68 4.85
N LYS A 119 25.75 48.55 4.45
CA LYS A 119 26.07 47.85 3.20
C LYS A 119 24.88 47.90 2.25
N PRO A 120 25.11 47.90 0.92
CA PRO A 120 24.03 47.75 -0.05
C PRO A 120 23.35 46.40 0.13
N ASP A 121 22.03 46.38 -0.06
CA ASP A 121 21.24 45.15 -0.04
C ASP A 121 21.73 44.20 -1.16
N VAL A 122 21.91 42.92 -0.82
CA VAL A 122 22.32 41.88 -1.77
C VAL A 122 21.16 40.94 -2.02
N PHE A 123 20.68 40.89 -3.27
CA PHE A 123 19.69 39.91 -3.70
C PHE A 123 20.37 38.61 -4.13
N VAL A 124 19.96 37.50 -3.53
CA VAL A 124 20.40 36.16 -3.91
C VAL A 124 19.22 35.43 -4.54
N PRO A 125 19.25 35.12 -5.85
CA PRO A 125 18.19 34.37 -6.50
C PRO A 125 18.19 32.93 -5.98
N ILE A 126 17.02 32.42 -5.62
CA ILE A 126 16.85 31.05 -5.10
C ILE A 126 15.96 30.24 -6.04
N ASN A 127 15.13 30.92 -6.84
CA ASN A 127 14.36 30.29 -7.89
C ASN A 127 15.01 30.60 -9.26
N PRO A 128 15.53 29.58 -9.98
CA PRO A 128 16.16 29.76 -11.30
C PRO A 128 15.22 30.37 -12.35
N SER A 129 13.90 30.23 -12.16
CA SER A 129 12.89 30.81 -13.06
C SER A 129 12.72 32.33 -12.89
N GLY A 130 13.27 32.91 -11.82
CA GLY A 130 13.11 34.34 -11.49
C GLY A 130 11.67 34.72 -11.14
N LYS A 131 10.78 33.76 -10.89
CA LYS A 131 9.38 33.95 -10.48
C LYS A 131 9.11 33.20 -9.18
N PRO A 132 8.18 33.67 -8.32
CA PRO A 132 7.81 32.90 -7.14
C PRO A 132 6.98 31.71 -7.61
N SER A 133 7.18 30.55 -7.01
CA SER A 133 6.43 29.35 -7.35
C SER A 133 5.86 28.70 -6.10
N ILE A 134 4.70 28.09 -6.23
CA ILE A 134 4.13 27.23 -5.19
C ILE A 134 4.52 25.81 -5.57
N GLN A 135 5.28 25.14 -4.69
CA GLN A 135 5.55 23.73 -4.79
C GLN A 135 4.54 22.99 -3.91
N MET A 136 3.74 22.13 -4.51
CA MET A 136 2.78 21.29 -3.79
C MET A 136 3.41 19.92 -3.60
N ASP A 137 3.64 19.53 -2.35
CA ASP A 137 4.07 18.18 -1.99
C ASP A 137 2.82 17.40 -1.56
N MET A 138 2.34 16.49 -2.41
CA MET A 138 1.20 15.64 -2.11
C MET A 138 1.68 14.39 -1.37
N LYS A 139 1.37 14.30 -0.08
CA LYS A 139 1.60 13.06 0.68
C LYS A 139 0.31 12.27 0.82
N PHE A 140 0.38 11.03 0.36
CA PHE A 140 -0.68 10.04 0.48
C PHE A 140 -0.51 9.25 1.76
N GLU A 141 -1.54 9.27 2.59
CA GLU A 141 -1.55 8.59 3.87
C GLU A 141 -2.75 7.65 3.96
N LEU A 142 -2.54 6.50 4.59
CA LEU A 142 -3.64 5.63 4.97
C LEU A 142 -4.50 6.32 6.04
N VAL A 143 -5.80 6.07 6.01
CA VAL A 143 -6.78 6.64 6.94
C VAL A 143 -7.40 5.55 7.82
N ASP A 144 -8.05 5.94 8.90
CA ASP A 144 -8.82 4.99 9.71
C ASP A 144 -9.94 4.37 8.88
N VAL A 145 -10.09 3.05 8.99
CA VAL A 145 -11.18 2.31 8.31
C VAL A 145 -12.12 1.69 9.33
N VAL A 146 -13.42 1.72 9.06
CA VAL A 146 -14.42 1.12 9.94
C VAL A 146 -14.93 -0.18 9.32
N ASP A 147 -14.64 -1.32 9.96
CA ASP A 147 -15.17 -2.62 9.57
C ASP A 147 -15.99 -3.23 10.72
N ARG A 148 -17.26 -3.57 10.45
CA ARG A 148 -18.20 -4.16 11.43
C ARG A 148 -18.30 -3.39 12.76
N GLY A 149 -18.26 -2.06 12.70
CA GLY A 149 -18.36 -1.19 13.87
C GLY A 149 -17.08 -1.07 14.71
N GLN A 150 -15.96 -1.64 14.25
CA GLN A 150 -14.64 -1.42 14.84
C GLN A 150 -13.78 -0.55 13.92
N THR A 151 -13.08 0.40 14.52
CA THR A 151 -12.12 1.26 13.81
C THR A 151 -10.74 0.62 13.80
N TYR A 152 -10.14 0.51 12.62
CA TYR A 152 -8.79 0.00 12.43
C TYR A 152 -7.89 1.13 11.94
N SER A 153 -6.95 1.53 12.79
CA SER A 153 -6.00 2.58 12.46
C SER A 153 -4.79 2.02 11.69
N PRO A 154 -4.31 2.75 10.68
CA PRO A 154 -3.13 2.35 9.93
C PRO A 154 -1.88 2.31 10.84
N PRO A 155 -0.90 1.46 10.50
CA PRO A 155 0.40 1.50 11.17
C PRO A 155 1.13 2.81 10.84
N TRP A 156 2.12 3.16 11.65
CA TRP A 156 2.99 4.29 11.36
C TRP A 156 3.99 3.96 10.25
N GLY A 157 4.29 4.95 9.40
CA GLY A 157 5.28 4.85 8.34
C GLY A 157 6.71 4.80 8.86
N ASN A 158 7.63 4.30 8.04
CA ASN A 158 9.05 4.19 8.40
C ASN A 158 9.85 5.45 8.03
N GLN A 159 9.35 6.25 7.07
CA GLN A 159 10.09 7.37 6.49
C GLN A 159 9.73 8.74 7.09
N ALA A 160 8.55 8.88 7.71
CA ALA A 160 8.11 10.11 8.36
C ALA A 160 7.18 9.79 9.56
N PRO A 161 7.14 10.65 10.60
CA PRO A 161 6.15 10.54 11.65
C PRO A 161 4.76 10.77 11.07
N GLY A 162 3.93 9.73 11.07
CA GLY A 162 2.57 9.76 10.51
C GLY A 162 2.09 8.36 10.10
N PRO A 163 0.82 8.24 9.67
CA PRO A 163 0.32 7.03 9.04
C PRO A 163 1.19 6.58 7.87
N MET A 164 1.37 5.28 7.73
CA MET A 164 2.10 4.67 6.61
C MET A 164 1.43 5.05 5.28
N SER A 165 2.23 5.25 4.23
CA SER A 165 1.70 5.49 2.89
C SER A 165 1.13 4.21 2.25
N PRO A 166 0.16 4.31 1.33
CA PRO A 166 -0.34 3.16 0.56
C PRO A 166 0.77 2.37 -0.15
N ILE A 167 1.80 3.06 -0.64
CA ILE A 167 2.96 2.45 -1.32
C ILE A 167 3.78 1.61 -0.33
N GLU A 168 4.14 2.16 0.83
CA GLU A 168 4.88 1.43 1.86
C GLU A 168 4.08 0.21 2.37
N ALA A 169 2.78 0.39 2.57
CA ALA A 169 1.86 -0.66 3.01
C ALA A 169 1.78 -1.80 1.98
N ALA A 170 1.61 -1.45 0.70
CA ALA A 170 1.57 -2.42 -0.39
C ALA A 170 2.88 -3.19 -0.54
N ASP A 171 4.03 -2.51 -0.47
CA ASP A 171 5.35 -3.13 -0.59
C ASP A 171 5.59 -4.14 0.55
N THR A 172 5.30 -3.72 1.79
CA THR A 172 5.42 -4.59 2.97
C THR A 172 4.48 -5.79 2.91
N ALA A 173 3.23 -5.59 2.47
CA ALA A 173 2.28 -6.69 2.29
C ALA A 173 2.71 -7.66 1.18
N LEU A 174 3.20 -7.16 0.03
CA LEU A 174 3.70 -8.02 -1.04
C LEU A 174 4.83 -8.92 -0.58
N ASN A 175 5.73 -8.42 0.27
CA ASN A 175 6.80 -9.24 0.85
C ASN A 175 6.26 -10.39 1.69
N PHE A 176 5.24 -10.14 2.53
CA PHE A 176 4.54 -11.20 3.26
C PHE A 176 3.91 -12.23 2.30
N TYR A 177 3.15 -11.78 1.30
CA TYR A 177 2.46 -12.67 0.37
C TYR A 177 3.42 -13.46 -0.53
N ARG A 178 4.57 -12.87 -0.92
CA ARG A 178 5.65 -13.55 -1.64
C ARG A 178 6.20 -14.71 -0.82
N ASN A 179 6.50 -14.46 0.45
CA ASN A 179 6.99 -15.49 1.38
C ASN A 179 5.94 -16.59 1.60
N TYR A 180 4.67 -16.20 1.78
CA TYR A 180 3.56 -17.14 1.93
C TYR A 180 3.39 -18.05 0.70
N MET A 181 3.46 -17.49 -0.51
CA MET A 181 3.38 -18.24 -1.76
C MET A 181 4.56 -19.20 -1.96
N ASN A 182 5.78 -18.76 -1.64
CA ASN A 182 6.97 -19.60 -1.70
C ASN A 182 6.86 -20.77 -0.72
N ALA A 183 6.43 -20.51 0.52
CA ALA A 183 6.21 -21.55 1.51
C ALA A 183 5.14 -22.56 1.08
N PHE A 184 4.04 -22.10 0.47
CA PHE A 184 3.02 -22.97 -0.09
C PHE A 184 3.57 -23.86 -1.21
N THR A 185 4.38 -23.29 -2.12
CA THR A 185 5.00 -24.03 -3.22
C THR A 185 5.91 -25.14 -2.70
N ASN A 186 6.73 -24.83 -1.70
CA ASN A 186 7.66 -25.79 -1.09
C ASN A 186 6.93 -26.92 -0.37
N GLU A 187 5.84 -26.60 0.33
CA GLU A 187 5.10 -27.57 1.14
C GLU A 187 4.22 -28.51 0.28
N PHE A 188 3.59 -27.99 -0.78
CA PHE A 188 2.59 -28.71 -1.58
C PHE A 188 3.00 -29.05 -3.01
N GLY A 189 4.21 -28.66 -3.44
CA GLY A 189 4.76 -29.00 -4.76
C GLY A 189 3.98 -28.40 -5.93
N ALA A 190 3.52 -27.14 -5.78
CA ALA A 190 2.63 -26.46 -6.72
C ALA A 190 3.36 -25.59 -7.78
#